data_AF-A0A377G731-F1
#
_entry.id   AF-A0A377G731-F1
#
_cell.length_a   1.000
_cell.length_b   1.000
_cell.length_c   1.000
_cell.angle_alpha   90.00
_cell.angle_beta   90.00
_cell.angle_gamma   90.00
#
_symmetry.space_group_name_H-M   'P 1'
#
loop_
_entity.id
_entity.type
_entity.pdbx_description
1 polymer ?
#
loop_
_entity_poly.entity_id
_entity_poly.type
_entity_poly.pdbx_seq_one_letter_code
_entity_poly.pdbx_strand_id
1 'polypeptide(L)'
;MPNLNCLNVMSTSSETQNNLDKMLTEAVISTTSERTAQEACRYARAFILKGYTQLAANSYDASQRRALYKAVKDLRISTQEYPLYSVEIDKEIQFFNENINKCKKFSLGNCHEMALMALDYVIRYASPSLNAEVYRIKGGDHVFLVVGRKKGSNPKKPLTWGKDAWICDPWSNKVYPASEYLSQTKNYYFSQKSAGDFSNHLEDFNQRKHELTPIPFQNAEYLRTANSRPHLDKIIALFQKRIKNMISTLEKLDFNLNAIINRLAERYPDNPEKKAIIGKIQYELHLAIEKIKKGMEKDYTVLSYDTLRSSLEDICKEDLCLFRQAVHLDAADKAILAKYYNEESYITKALRFFKILPKTARDTAHSINTAHQQIEKIFKNK
;
A
#
# COMPACT_ATOMS: atom_id res chain seq x y z
N MET A 1 8.56 6.90 -19.54
CA MET A 1 7.57 6.50 -18.53
C MET A 1 7.61 4.98 -18.46
N PRO A 2 7.79 4.36 -17.28
CA PRO A 2 7.83 2.91 -17.21
C PRO A 2 6.43 2.35 -17.52
N ASN A 3 6.37 1.41 -18.47
CA ASN A 3 5.17 0.63 -18.78
C ASN A 3 4.77 -0.17 -17.54
N LEU A 4 3.78 0.34 -16.79
CA LEU A 4 3.05 -0.44 -15.80
C LEU A 4 2.17 -1.44 -16.55
N ASN A 5 2.78 -2.55 -16.98
CA ASN A 5 2.03 -3.74 -17.37
C ASN A 5 1.14 -4.11 -16.18
N CYS A 6 -0.17 -4.14 -16.42
CA CYS A 6 -1.15 -4.73 -15.51
C CYS A 6 -0.88 -6.24 -15.44
N LEU A 7 0.11 -6.62 -14.63
CA LEU A 7 0.38 -8.01 -14.31
C LEU A 7 -0.79 -8.55 -13.51
N ASN A 8 -1.38 -9.63 -14.01
CA ASN A 8 -2.30 -10.50 -13.27
C ASN A 8 -1.67 -10.84 -11.92
N VAL A 9 -2.21 -10.25 -10.87
CA VAL A 9 -1.90 -10.62 -9.50
C VAL A 9 -2.53 -11.99 -9.29
N MET A 10 -1.70 -13.03 -9.22
CA MET A 10 -2.16 -14.33 -8.72
C MET A 10 -2.74 -14.10 -7.33
N SER A 11 -4.07 -14.23 -7.23
CA SER A 11 -4.76 -14.27 -5.95
C SER A 11 -4.24 -15.47 -5.18
N THR A 12 -3.60 -15.23 -4.05
CA THR A 12 -3.45 -16.25 -3.01
C THR A 12 -4.84 -16.82 -2.76
N SER A 13 -4.98 -18.14 -2.90
CA SER A 13 -6.27 -18.87 -2.93
C SER A 13 -7.19 -18.44 -1.78
N SER A 14 -8.37 -17.93 -2.12
CA SER A 14 -9.40 -17.50 -1.17
C SER A 14 -9.78 -18.58 -0.16
N GLU A 15 -9.54 -19.86 -0.47
CA GLU A 15 -9.79 -20.99 0.42
C GLU A 15 -8.93 -21.02 1.69
N THR A 16 -7.66 -20.61 1.62
CA THR A 16 -6.78 -20.61 2.81
C THR A 16 -7.15 -19.48 3.76
N GLN A 17 -7.55 -18.32 3.21
CA GLN A 17 -8.06 -17.18 3.95
C GLN A 17 -9.40 -17.53 4.61
N ASN A 18 -10.33 -18.13 3.85
CA ASN A 18 -11.66 -18.51 4.32
C ASN A 18 -11.61 -19.59 5.43
N ASN A 19 -10.70 -20.55 5.35
CA ASN A 19 -10.55 -21.57 6.40
C ASN A 19 -9.98 -21.00 7.70
N LEU A 20 -9.05 -20.04 7.62
CA LEU A 20 -8.50 -19.38 8.80
C LEU A 20 -9.53 -18.44 9.44
N ASP A 21 -10.26 -17.66 8.64
CA ASP A 21 -11.31 -16.78 9.13
C ASP A 21 -12.47 -17.58 9.76
N LYS A 22 -12.82 -18.75 9.21
CA LYS A 22 -13.82 -19.66 9.78
C LYS A 22 -13.37 -20.30 11.10
N MET A 23 -12.09 -20.61 11.26
CA MET A 23 -11.54 -21.08 12.55
C MET A 23 -11.54 -19.98 13.64
N LEU A 24 -11.55 -18.71 13.25
CA LEU A 24 -11.45 -17.56 14.17
C LEU A 24 -12.80 -16.92 14.52
N THR A 25 -13.87 -17.14 13.75
CA THR A 25 -15.16 -16.45 13.94
C THR A 25 -16.12 -17.09 14.95
N GLU A 26 -15.89 -18.33 15.39
CA GLU A 26 -16.89 -19.07 16.18
C GLU A 26 -16.82 -18.96 17.71
N ALA A 27 -16.01 -18.07 18.30
CA ALA A 27 -16.11 -17.86 19.74
C ALA A 27 -15.55 -16.50 20.21
N VAL A 28 -16.42 -15.57 20.59
CA VAL A 28 -16.07 -14.47 21.51
C VAL A 28 -15.94 -15.09 22.91
N ILE A 29 -14.95 -15.97 23.08
CA ILE A 29 -14.53 -16.44 24.39
C ILE A 29 -13.87 -15.23 25.05
N SER A 30 -14.14 -15.00 26.33
CA SER A 30 -13.33 -14.11 27.16
C SER A 30 -11.87 -14.59 27.10
N THR A 31 -11.09 -14.06 26.14
CA THR A 31 -9.71 -14.46 25.95
C THR A 31 -8.85 -13.65 26.89
N THR A 32 -8.17 -14.34 27.82
CA THR A 32 -7.14 -13.73 28.65
C THR A 32 -6.03 -13.11 27.79
N SER A 33 -5.25 -12.18 28.34
CA SER A 33 -4.08 -11.62 27.66
C SER A 33 -3.09 -12.72 27.23
N GLU A 34 -2.94 -13.76 28.06
CA GLU A 34 -2.12 -14.94 27.76
C GLU A 34 -2.57 -15.64 26.49
N ARG A 35 -3.84 -16.05 26.43
CA ARG A 35 -4.38 -16.76 25.27
C ARG A 35 -4.28 -15.89 24.02
N THR A 36 -4.58 -14.60 24.14
CA THR A 36 -4.42 -13.66 23.02
C THR A 36 -2.98 -13.58 22.54
N ALA A 37 -2.01 -13.48 23.45
CA ALA A 37 -0.59 -13.46 23.11
C ALA A 37 -0.13 -14.76 22.43
N GLN A 38 -0.63 -15.92 22.86
CA GLN A 38 -0.38 -17.23 22.24
C GLN A 38 -0.91 -17.30 20.82
N GLU A 39 -2.18 -16.92 20.59
CA GLU A 39 -2.75 -16.95 19.24
C GLU A 39 -2.11 -15.91 18.32
N ALA A 40 -1.79 -14.71 18.83
CA ALA A 40 -1.06 -13.70 18.07
C ALA A 40 0.33 -14.20 17.63
N CYS A 41 1.02 -14.95 18.50
CA CYS A 41 2.30 -15.58 18.18
C CYS A 41 2.15 -16.62 17.06
N ARG A 42 1.15 -17.50 17.17
CA ARG A 42 0.86 -18.51 16.13
C ARG A 42 0.48 -17.88 14.80
N TYR A 43 -0.39 -16.86 14.84
CA TYR A 43 -0.83 -16.11 13.66
C TYR A 43 0.36 -15.49 12.91
N ALA A 44 1.25 -14.80 13.63
CA ALA A 44 2.43 -14.19 13.01
C ALA A 44 3.33 -15.23 12.32
N ARG A 45 3.54 -16.38 12.96
CA ARG A 45 4.37 -17.47 12.42
C ARG A 45 3.70 -18.26 11.29
N ALA A 46 2.37 -18.27 11.23
CA ALA A 46 1.63 -18.88 10.13
C ALA A 46 1.82 -18.08 8.82
N PHE A 47 1.94 -16.75 8.91
CA PHE A 47 2.14 -15.90 7.74
C PHE A 47 3.61 -15.66 7.38
N ILE A 48 4.49 -15.48 8.37
CA ILE A 48 5.91 -15.19 8.14
C ILE A 48 6.74 -16.45 8.37
N LEU A 49 7.19 -17.05 7.27
CA LEU A 49 7.88 -18.34 7.27
C LEU A 49 9.41 -18.18 7.30
N LYS A 50 9.94 -17.11 6.71
CA LYS A 50 11.38 -16.87 6.64
C LYS A 50 11.75 -15.42 6.97
N GLY A 51 12.87 -15.28 7.65
CA GLY A 51 13.53 -14.00 7.92
C GLY A 51 15.02 -14.21 7.99
N TYR A 52 15.80 -13.18 7.66
CA TYR A 52 17.26 -13.31 7.70
C TYR A 52 17.80 -13.25 9.14
N THR A 53 17.02 -12.75 10.09
CA THR A 53 17.46 -12.62 11.49
C THR A 53 17.28 -13.90 12.31
N GLN A 54 16.58 -14.92 11.81
CA GLN A 54 16.39 -16.18 12.56
C GLN A 54 17.73 -16.91 12.73
N LEU A 55 17.95 -17.55 13.89
CA LEU A 55 19.20 -18.32 14.12
C LEU A 55 19.40 -19.45 13.11
N ALA A 56 18.31 -20.07 12.64
CA ALA A 56 18.35 -21.07 11.59
C ALA A 56 19.05 -20.57 10.31
N ALA A 57 19.00 -19.25 10.03
CA ALA A 57 19.66 -18.67 8.87
C ALA A 57 21.20 -18.75 8.93
N ASN A 58 21.80 -19.00 10.12
CA ASN A 58 23.25 -19.26 10.23
C ASN A 58 23.66 -20.57 9.54
N SER A 59 22.74 -21.52 9.40
CA SER A 59 23.00 -22.81 8.74
C SER A 59 22.93 -22.74 7.21
N TYR A 60 22.36 -21.67 6.66
CA TYR A 60 22.27 -21.47 5.22
C TYR A 60 23.64 -21.19 4.62
N ASP A 61 23.84 -21.45 3.34
CA ASP A 61 25.05 -21.02 2.65
C ASP A 61 25.07 -19.48 2.46
N ALA A 62 26.23 -18.95 2.08
CA ALA A 62 26.40 -17.50 1.93
C ALA A 62 25.51 -16.88 0.82
N SER A 63 25.18 -17.64 -0.22
CA SER A 63 24.30 -17.19 -1.31
C SER A 63 22.86 -17.06 -0.81
N GLN A 64 22.38 -18.07 -0.10
CA GLN A 64 21.06 -18.08 0.53
C GLN A 64 20.89 -16.95 1.54
N ARG A 65 21.89 -16.72 2.41
CA ARG A 65 21.87 -15.60 3.37
C ARG A 65 21.78 -14.24 2.67
N ARG A 66 22.60 -14.01 1.64
CA ARG A 66 22.56 -12.78 0.84
C ARG A 66 21.20 -12.58 0.16
N ALA A 67 20.64 -13.63 -0.44
CA ALA A 67 19.35 -13.57 -1.10
C ALA A 67 18.23 -13.22 -0.11
N LEU A 68 18.23 -13.83 1.08
CA LEU A 68 17.22 -13.58 2.10
C LEU A 68 17.33 -12.17 2.69
N TYR A 69 18.55 -11.69 2.97
CA TYR A 69 18.79 -10.31 3.38
C TYR A 69 18.26 -9.32 2.33
N LYS A 70 18.60 -9.54 1.05
CA LYS A 70 18.13 -8.70 -0.05
C LYS A 70 16.60 -8.71 -0.15
N ALA A 71 15.98 -9.89 -0.07
CA ALA A 71 14.53 -10.03 -0.20
C ALA A 71 13.78 -9.27 0.91
N VAL A 72 14.22 -9.36 2.17
CA VAL A 72 13.62 -8.59 3.27
C VAL A 72 13.88 -7.09 3.12
N LYS A 73 15.07 -6.70 2.65
CA LYS A 73 15.38 -5.29 2.36
C LYS A 73 14.49 -4.73 1.25
N ASP A 74 14.33 -5.46 0.14
CA ASP A 74 13.46 -5.08 -0.96
C ASP A 74 11.99 -5.00 -0.51
N LEU A 75 11.54 -5.94 0.34
CA LEU A 75 10.22 -5.89 0.97
C LEU A 75 10.03 -4.57 1.72
N ARG A 76 10.97 -4.20 2.60
CA ARG A 76 10.91 -2.94 3.37
C ARG A 76 10.91 -1.71 2.47
N ILE A 77 11.76 -1.67 1.44
CA ILE A 77 11.73 -0.56 0.46
C ILE A 77 10.35 -0.47 -0.18
N SER A 78 9.78 -1.60 -0.61
CA SER A 78 8.46 -1.63 -1.25
C SER A 78 7.30 -1.25 -0.31
N THR A 79 7.45 -1.39 1.02
CA THR A 79 6.44 -0.92 1.99
C THR A 79 6.44 0.61 2.15
N GLN A 80 7.52 1.28 1.75
CA GLN A 80 7.62 2.74 1.75
C GLN A 80 7.10 3.36 0.44
N GLU A 81 6.93 2.53 -0.60
CA GLU A 81 6.36 2.93 -1.88
C GLU A 81 4.84 2.86 -1.81
N TYR A 82 4.20 4.02 -1.66
CA TYR A 82 2.74 4.08 -1.61
C TYR A 82 2.15 4.12 -3.02
N PRO A 83 1.09 3.34 -3.30
CA PRO A 83 0.41 3.42 -4.58
C PRO A 83 -0.23 4.79 -4.76
N LEU A 84 -0.24 5.28 -6.00
CA LEU A 84 -0.88 6.57 -6.35
C LEU A 84 -2.36 6.63 -5.94
N TYR A 85 -3.03 5.48 -5.93
CA TYR A 85 -4.44 5.36 -5.59
C TYR A 85 -4.71 5.16 -4.09
N SER A 86 -3.70 5.19 -3.23
CA SER A 86 -3.89 5.07 -1.77
C SER A 86 -4.79 6.18 -1.23
N VAL A 87 -5.78 5.81 -0.42
CA VAL A 87 -6.70 6.75 0.24
C VAL A 87 -6.42 6.94 1.74
N GLU A 88 -5.53 6.14 2.33
CA GLU A 88 -5.13 6.33 3.73
C GLU A 88 -4.32 7.64 3.89
N ILE A 89 -4.76 8.46 4.84
CA ILE A 89 -4.22 9.78 5.17
C ILE A 89 -3.17 9.72 6.27
N ASP A 90 -3.28 8.75 7.16
CA ASP A 90 -2.38 8.52 8.28
C ASP A 90 -1.23 7.62 7.84
N LYS A 91 -0.02 8.18 7.80
CA LYS A 91 1.17 7.49 7.31
C LYS A 91 1.54 6.26 8.15
N GLU A 92 1.24 6.27 9.45
CA GLU A 92 1.60 5.17 10.34
C GLU A 92 0.62 4.00 10.19
N ILE A 93 -0.68 4.30 10.07
CA ILE A 93 -1.71 3.30 9.73
C ILE A 93 -1.42 2.71 8.34
N GLN A 94 -1.07 3.56 7.37
CA GLN A 94 -0.71 3.13 6.03
C GLN A 94 0.52 2.19 6.05
N PHE A 95 1.59 2.61 6.72
CA PHE A 95 2.81 1.82 6.85
C PHE A 95 2.52 0.46 7.51
N PHE A 96 1.69 0.44 8.57
CA PHE A 96 1.25 -0.79 9.20
C PHE A 96 0.57 -1.72 8.19
N ASN A 97 -0.47 -1.26 7.50
CA ASN A 97 -1.23 -2.08 6.56
C ASN A 97 -0.39 -2.58 5.38
N GLU A 98 0.49 -1.74 4.83
CA GLU A 98 1.40 -2.16 3.76
C GLU A 98 2.39 -3.22 4.23
N ASN A 99 2.94 -3.09 5.44
CA ASN A 99 3.75 -4.15 6.03
C ASN A 99 2.95 -5.45 6.16
N ILE A 100 1.72 -5.38 6.68
CA ILE A 100 0.89 -6.57 6.84
C ILE A 100 0.67 -7.27 5.49
N ASN A 101 0.24 -6.52 4.48
CA ASN A 101 -0.07 -7.04 3.15
C ASN A 101 1.15 -7.66 2.47
N LYS A 102 2.32 -7.00 2.55
CA LYS A 102 3.57 -7.50 1.95
C LYS A 102 4.08 -8.75 2.67
N CYS A 103 4.02 -8.76 4.01
CA CYS A 103 4.41 -9.94 4.79
C CYS A 103 3.53 -11.14 4.47
N LYS A 104 2.20 -10.96 4.39
CA LYS A 104 1.26 -12.02 3.99
C LYS A 104 1.54 -12.51 2.57
N LYS A 105 1.79 -11.59 1.63
CA LYS A 105 2.03 -11.93 0.21
C LYS A 105 3.32 -12.70 -0.02
N PHE A 106 4.41 -12.34 0.67
CA PHE A 106 5.73 -12.91 0.43
C PHE A 106 6.15 -13.94 1.47
N SER A 107 5.43 -14.06 2.59
CA SER A 107 5.80 -14.88 3.74
C SER A 107 7.20 -14.59 4.29
N LEU A 108 7.62 -13.33 4.19
CA LEU A 108 8.93 -12.83 4.59
C LEU A 108 8.81 -11.74 5.65
N GLY A 109 9.73 -11.77 6.62
CA GLY A 109 9.80 -10.76 7.68
C GLY A 109 10.75 -11.15 8.81
N ASN A 110 11.23 -10.17 9.56
CA ASN A 110 12.06 -10.38 10.75
C ASN A 110 11.23 -10.10 12.02
N CYS A 111 11.90 -9.91 13.17
CA CYS A 111 11.26 -9.66 14.46
C CYS A 111 10.28 -8.47 14.44
N HIS A 112 10.60 -7.38 13.74
CA HIS A 112 9.69 -6.23 13.62
C HIS A 112 8.42 -6.60 12.84
N GLU A 113 8.55 -7.17 11.65
CA GLU A 113 7.40 -7.59 10.83
C GLU A 113 6.55 -8.65 11.54
N MET A 114 7.19 -9.57 12.27
CA MET A 114 6.50 -10.57 13.09
C MET A 114 5.73 -9.95 14.26
N ALA A 115 6.30 -8.95 14.94
CA ALA A 115 5.61 -8.23 16.01
C ALA A 115 4.42 -7.42 15.46
N LEU A 116 4.55 -6.80 14.28
CA LEU A 116 3.42 -6.15 13.59
C LEU A 116 2.33 -7.15 13.21
N MET A 117 2.71 -8.34 12.75
CA MET A 117 1.75 -9.39 12.41
C MET A 117 1.01 -9.93 13.64
N ALA A 118 1.70 -10.05 14.77
CA ALA A 118 1.05 -10.37 16.04
C ALA A 118 0.11 -9.24 16.49
N LEU A 119 0.49 -7.98 16.29
CA LEU A 119 -0.39 -6.83 16.58
C LEU A 119 -1.64 -6.82 15.69
N ASP A 120 -1.52 -7.17 14.40
CA ASP A 120 -2.63 -7.33 13.45
C ASP A 120 -3.69 -8.30 13.98
N TYR A 121 -3.26 -9.43 14.55
CA TYR A 121 -4.17 -10.36 15.20
C TYR A 121 -4.97 -9.70 16.34
N VAL A 122 -4.29 -8.97 17.23
CA VAL A 122 -4.95 -8.31 18.37
C VAL A 122 -5.95 -7.24 17.91
N ILE A 123 -5.62 -6.50 16.86
CA ILE A 123 -6.50 -5.45 16.32
C ILE A 123 -7.78 -6.07 15.75
N ARG A 124 -7.66 -7.19 15.02
CA ARG A 124 -8.76 -7.80 14.27
C ARG A 124 -9.64 -8.74 15.10
N TYR A 125 -9.04 -9.52 16.00
CA TYR A 125 -9.70 -10.68 16.60
C TYR A 125 -9.84 -10.61 18.12
N ALA A 126 -9.09 -9.74 18.80
CA ALA A 126 -9.17 -9.61 20.26
C ALA A 126 -10.19 -8.54 20.70
N SER A 127 -10.55 -8.56 21.98
CA SER A 127 -11.41 -7.53 22.58
C SER A 127 -10.89 -6.11 22.29
N PRO A 128 -11.76 -5.16 21.89
CA PRO A 128 -11.37 -3.76 21.69
C PRO A 128 -10.76 -3.08 22.93
N SER A 129 -11.07 -3.58 24.13
CA SER A 129 -10.51 -3.08 25.40
C SER A 129 -9.11 -3.61 25.71
N LEU A 130 -8.66 -4.67 25.02
CA LEU A 130 -7.33 -5.25 25.25
C LEU A 130 -6.28 -4.36 24.60
N ASN A 131 -5.38 -3.84 25.42
CA ASN A 131 -4.23 -3.06 24.97
C ASN A 131 -3.11 -3.98 24.46
N ALA A 132 -2.48 -3.61 23.36
CA ALA A 132 -1.25 -4.24 22.90
C ALA A 132 -0.35 -3.21 22.20
N GLU A 133 0.96 -3.35 22.40
CA GLU A 133 1.98 -2.38 22.00
C GLU A 133 3.21 -3.13 21.51
N VAL A 134 3.78 -2.69 20.38
CA VAL A 134 5.05 -3.23 19.90
C VAL A 134 6.19 -2.56 20.67
N TYR A 135 7.11 -3.38 21.16
CA TYR A 135 8.26 -2.96 21.95
C TYR A 135 9.56 -3.29 21.22
N ARG A 136 10.55 -2.42 21.39
CA ARG A 136 11.93 -2.67 21.00
C ARG A 136 12.86 -2.69 22.20
N ILE A 137 13.98 -3.39 22.05
CA ILE A 137 15.11 -3.32 22.97
C ILE A 137 16.02 -2.17 22.53
N LYS A 138 16.01 -1.04 23.25
CA LYS A 138 17.02 0.01 23.08
C LYS A 138 18.35 -0.48 23.65
N GLY A 139 19.44 -0.26 22.92
CA GLY A 139 20.74 -0.89 23.21
C GLY A 139 20.87 -2.29 22.59
N GLY A 140 19.88 -2.73 21.81
CA GLY A 140 19.84 -4.00 21.09
C GLY A 140 19.10 -3.88 19.74
N ASP A 141 18.80 -5.02 19.10
CA ASP A 141 18.10 -5.09 17.81
C ASP A 141 16.99 -6.16 17.81
N HIS A 142 16.15 -6.15 18.84
CA HIS A 142 15.00 -7.06 18.95
C HIS A 142 13.69 -6.31 19.15
N VAL A 143 12.63 -6.85 18.54
CA VAL A 143 11.28 -6.28 18.54
C VAL A 143 10.26 -7.39 18.80
N PHE A 144 9.28 -7.12 19.66
CA PHE A 144 8.25 -8.08 20.06
C PHE A 144 6.96 -7.34 20.46
N LEU A 145 5.89 -8.10 20.70
CA LEU A 145 4.59 -7.56 21.10
C LEU A 145 4.41 -7.69 22.62
N VAL A 146 3.85 -6.66 23.27
CA VAL A 146 3.37 -6.72 24.66
C VAL A 146 1.85 -6.64 24.64
N VAL A 147 1.18 -7.57 25.32
CA VAL A 147 -0.29 -7.65 25.40
C VAL A 147 -0.73 -7.46 26.86
N GLY A 148 -1.76 -6.65 27.09
CA GLY A 148 -2.38 -6.50 28.40
C GLY A 148 -1.62 -5.64 29.41
N ARG A 149 -0.70 -4.77 28.94
CA ARG A 149 0.01 -3.84 29.84
C ARG A 149 -0.98 -2.92 30.56
N LYS A 150 -0.90 -2.86 31.90
CA LYS A 150 -1.71 -1.97 32.74
C LYS A 150 -1.54 -0.50 32.34
N LYS A 151 -2.65 0.20 32.08
CA LYS A 151 -2.67 1.63 31.76
C LYS A 151 -2.02 2.45 32.89
N GLY A 152 -1.18 3.42 32.53
CA GLY A 152 -0.43 4.25 33.48
C GLY A 152 0.78 3.57 34.13
N SER A 153 1.03 2.27 33.89
CA SER A 153 2.29 1.64 34.29
C SER A 153 3.50 2.27 33.58
N ASN A 154 4.68 2.15 34.16
CA ASN A 154 5.90 2.67 33.56
C ASN A 154 6.30 1.79 32.37
N PRO A 155 6.29 2.30 31.12
CA PRO A 155 6.56 1.49 29.92
C PRO A 155 7.99 0.96 29.87
N LYS A 156 8.91 1.42 30.71
CA LYS A 156 10.31 0.95 30.74
C LYS A 156 10.57 -0.09 31.82
N LYS A 157 9.58 -0.37 32.68
CA LYS A 157 9.72 -1.26 33.84
C LYS A 157 8.66 -2.37 33.81
N PRO A 158 8.96 -3.54 33.21
CA PRO A 158 8.00 -4.65 33.06
C PRO A 158 7.35 -5.11 34.34
N LEU A 159 8.05 -5.04 35.47
CA LEU A 159 7.50 -5.39 36.79
C LEU A 159 6.32 -4.49 37.22
N THR A 160 6.14 -3.33 36.58
CA THR A 160 5.02 -2.42 36.85
C THR A 160 3.83 -2.62 35.91
N TRP A 161 3.95 -3.47 34.89
CA TRP A 161 2.95 -3.65 33.84
C TRP A 161 1.71 -4.45 34.28
N GLY A 162 1.74 -5.03 35.48
CA GLY A 162 0.64 -5.83 36.03
C GLY A 162 0.72 -7.32 35.65
N LYS A 163 -0.07 -8.13 36.35
CA LYS A 163 -0.09 -9.61 36.20
C LYS A 163 -0.66 -10.09 34.85
N ASP A 164 -1.47 -9.26 34.21
CA ASP A 164 -2.11 -9.57 32.93
C ASP A 164 -1.24 -9.14 31.74
N ALA A 165 -0.02 -8.65 31.97
CA ALA A 165 0.91 -8.26 30.93
C ALA A 165 1.74 -9.47 30.46
N TRP A 166 1.71 -9.73 29.15
CA TRP A 166 2.41 -10.83 28.51
C TRP A 166 3.30 -10.33 27.38
N ILE A 167 4.49 -10.91 27.26
CA ILE A 167 5.38 -10.71 26.13
C ILE A 167 5.10 -11.82 25.12
N CYS A 168 4.77 -11.42 23.90
CA CYS A 168 4.61 -12.27 22.73
C CYS A 168 5.79 -12.01 21.80
N ASP A 169 6.68 -13.00 21.67
CA ASP A 169 7.84 -12.96 20.80
C ASP A 169 7.71 -14.05 19.71
N PRO A 170 7.09 -13.72 18.55
CA PRO A 170 6.91 -14.68 17.48
C PRO A 170 8.23 -15.07 16.80
N TRP A 171 9.27 -14.24 16.91
CA TRP A 171 10.59 -14.54 16.36
C TRP A 171 11.25 -15.70 17.11
N SER A 172 11.18 -15.70 18.45
CA SER A 172 11.68 -16.82 19.27
C SER A 172 10.65 -17.93 19.49
N ASN A 173 9.41 -17.76 19.02
CA ASN A 173 8.28 -18.65 19.25
C ASN A 173 7.97 -18.83 20.75
N LYS A 174 7.99 -17.73 21.51
CA LYS A 174 7.75 -17.75 22.95
C LYS A 174 6.69 -16.75 23.36
N VAL A 175 5.91 -17.14 24.37
CA VAL A 175 4.95 -16.28 25.06
C VAL A 175 5.10 -16.53 26.56
N TYR A 176 5.30 -15.47 27.33
CA TYR A 176 5.58 -15.56 28.78
C TYR A 176 5.11 -14.30 29.51
N PRO A 177 4.83 -14.37 30.81
CA PRO A 177 4.39 -13.20 31.58
C PRO A 177 5.51 -12.17 31.66
N ALA A 178 5.15 -10.88 31.62
CA ALA A 178 6.12 -9.79 31.63
C ALA A 178 7.02 -9.76 32.88
N SER A 179 6.59 -10.38 33.99
CA SER A 179 7.40 -10.58 35.19
C SER A 179 8.65 -11.43 34.96
N GLU A 180 8.65 -12.30 33.95
CA GLU A 180 9.76 -13.20 33.61
C GLU A 180 10.72 -12.64 32.56
N TYR A 181 10.58 -11.36 32.19
CA TYR A 181 11.34 -10.78 31.08
C TYR A 181 12.88 -10.88 31.23
N LEU A 182 13.42 -10.92 32.45
CA LEU A 182 14.87 -11.01 32.68
C LEU A 182 15.44 -12.38 32.32
N SER A 183 14.72 -13.46 32.61
CA SER A 183 15.17 -14.82 32.28
C SER A 183 14.85 -15.21 30.85
N GLN A 184 13.72 -14.71 30.31
CA GLN A 184 13.19 -15.14 29.02
C GLN A 184 13.62 -14.27 27.84
N THR A 185 13.65 -12.95 28.01
CA THR A 185 13.92 -12.02 26.89
C THR A 185 15.39 -12.10 26.49
N LYS A 186 15.62 -12.29 25.19
CA LYS A 186 16.95 -12.23 24.59
C LYS A 186 17.07 -10.98 23.72
N ASN A 187 18.27 -10.42 23.66
CA ASN A 187 18.61 -9.48 22.61
C ASN A 187 19.18 -10.23 21.41
N TYR A 188 18.90 -9.70 20.23
CA TYR A 188 19.42 -10.17 18.97
C TYR A 188 20.42 -9.15 18.43
N TYR A 189 21.48 -9.63 17.80
CA TYR A 189 22.37 -8.84 16.97
C TYR A 189 22.98 -9.71 15.87
N PHE A 190 23.54 -9.09 14.84
CA PHE A 190 24.29 -9.81 13.81
C PHE A 190 25.66 -9.19 13.57
N SER A 191 26.62 -10.06 13.24
CA SER A 191 27.95 -9.66 12.78
C SER A 191 28.02 -9.79 11.27
N GLN A 192 28.41 -8.72 10.58
CA GLN A 192 28.61 -8.77 9.13
C GLN A 192 29.95 -9.43 8.79
N LYS A 193 29.93 -10.41 7.89
CA LYS A 193 31.14 -11.10 7.38
C LYS A 193 31.63 -10.47 6.08
N SER A 194 30.70 -10.19 5.16
CA SER A 194 30.95 -9.52 3.88
C SER A 194 29.69 -8.76 3.44
N ALA A 195 29.71 -8.10 2.27
CA ALA A 195 28.51 -7.42 1.74
C ALA A 195 27.32 -8.39 1.64
N GLY A 196 26.29 -8.17 2.46
CA GLY A 196 25.08 -8.99 2.52
C GLY A 196 25.23 -10.37 3.20
N ASP A 197 26.42 -10.72 3.71
CA ASP A 197 26.64 -11.96 4.47
C ASP A 197 26.81 -11.68 5.96
N PHE A 198 26.18 -12.49 6.81
CA PHE A 198 26.03 -12.21 8.23
C PHE A 198 26.08 -13.49 9.09
N SER A 199 26.19 -13.30 10.40
CA SER A 199 25.94 -14.33 11.39
C SER A 199 25.16 -13.74 12.55
N ASN A 200 24.09 -14.44 12.92
CA ASN A 200 23.10 -14.05 13.91
C ASN A 200 23.52 -14.56 15.28
N HIS A 201 23.36 -13.73 16.30
CA HIS A 201 23.76 -14.02 17.66
C HIS A 201 22.61 -13.70 18.62
N LEU A 202 22.66 -14.32 19.79
CA LEU A 202 21.80 -14.01 20.91
C LEU A 202 22.64 -13.63 22.12
N GLU A 203 22.12 -12.70 22.90
CA GLU A 203 22.61 -12.45 24.25
C GLU A 203 21.42 -12.26 25.21
N ASP A 204 21.68 -12.47 26.49
CA ASP A 204 20.65 -12.28 27.52
C ASP A 204 20.32 -10.80 27.68
N PHE A 205 19.05 -10.51 28.03
CA PHE A 205 18.67 -9.15 28.35
C PHE A 205 19.44 -8.65 29.58
N ASN A 206 20.22 -7.59 29.41
CA ASN A 206 21.00 -6.99 30.48
C ASN A 206 20.46 -5.59 30.80
N GLN A 207 19.83 -5.40 31.96
CA GLN A 207 19.25 -4.11 32.38
C GLN A 207 20.24 -2.95 32.44
N ARG A 208 21.56 -3.22 32.53
CA ARG A 208 22.60 -2.17 32.49
C ARG A 208 22.88 -1.67 31.08
N LYS A 209 22.58 -2.48 30.07
CA LYS A 209 22.83 -2.18 28.64
C LYS A 209 21.54 -1.92 27.87
N HIS A 210 20.45 -2.57 28.26
CA HIS A 210 19.22 -2.69 27.51
C HIS A 210 18.04 -2.05 28.23
N GLU A 211 17.17 -1.43 27.45
CA GLU A 211 15.94 -0.80 27.92
C GLU A 211 14.77 -1.18 27.00
N LEU A 212 13.65 -1.62 27.58
CA LEU A 212 12.44 -1.88 26.80
C LEU A 212 11.70 -0.57 26.55
N THR A 213 11.35 -0.30 25.30
CA THR A 213 10.66 0.94 24.92
C THR A 213 9.56 0.65 23.90
N PRO A 214 8.33 1.15 24.08
CA PRO A 214 7.28 1.00 23.08
C PRO A 214 7.67 1.78 21.81
N ILE A 215 7.34 1.23 20.65
CA ILE A 215 7.48 1.93 19.37
C ILE A 215 6.26 2.85 19.21
N PRO A 216 6.46 4.17 18.99
CA PRO A 216 5.35 5.09 18.77
C PRO A 216 4.40 4.60 17.68
N PHE A 217 3.09 4.84 17.86
CA PHE A 217 2.02 4.53 16.90
C PHE A 217 1.80 3.04 16.56
N GLN A 218 2.71 2.14 16.96
CA GLN A 218 2.57 0.69 16.76
C GLN A 218 1.89 0.04 17.97
N ASN A 219 0.65 0.46 18.22
CA ASN A 219 -0.18 -0.05 19.30
C ASN A 219 -1.65 -0.14 18.88
N ALA A 220 -2.38 -1.01 19.57
CA ALA A 220 -3.77 -1.31 19.24
C ALA A 220 -4.69 -0.11 19.44
N GLU A 221 -4.47 0.73 20.46
CA GLU A 221 -5.27 1.93 20.72
C GLU A 221 -5.20 2.91 19.53
N TYR A 222 -3.99 3.22 19.07
CA TYR A 222 -3.75 4.10 17.92
C TYR A 222 -4.29 3.49 16.62
N LEU A 223 -3.93 2.24 16.30
CA LEU A 223 -4.31 1.64 15.02
C LEU A 223 -5.81 1.37 14.91
N ARG A 224 -6.52 1.15 16.03
CA ARG A 224 -8.00 1.05 16.03
C ARG A 224 -8.68 2.37 15.72
N THR A 225 -8.00 3.52 15.84
CA THR A 225 -8.58 4.80 15.39
C THR A 225 -8.91 4.81 13.89
N ALA A 226 -8.28 3.91 13.11
CA ALA A 226 -8.63 3.68 11.70
C ALA A 226 -10.11 3.32 11.50
N ASN A 227 -10.71 2.63 12.47
CA ASN A 227 -12.13 2.24 12.45
C ASN A 227 -13.05 3.32 13.04
N SER A 228 -12.51 4.44 13.50
CA SER A 228 -13.33 5.52 14.05
C SER A 228 -14.09 6.25 12.94
N ARG A 229 -15.33 6.65 13.21
CA ARG A 229 -16.14 7.39 12.24
C ARG A 229 -15.44 8.65 11.71
N PRO A 230 -14.78 9.48 12.54
CA PRO A 230 -14.05 10.64 12.04
C PRO A 230 -12.91 10.30 11.07
N HIS A 231 -12.26 9.14 11.22
CA HIS A 231 -11.21 8.71 10.29
C HIS A 231 -11.80 8.26 8.96
N LEU A 232 -12.82 7.42 9.01
CA LEU A 232 -13.52 6.91 7.81
C LEU A 232 -14.11 8.06 6.99
N ASP A 233 -14.70 9.07 7.64
CA ASP A 233 -15.24 10.26 6.97
C ASP A 233 -14.17 11.05 6.24
N LYS A 234 -12.96 11.18 6.81
CA LYS A 234 -11.85 11.86 6.12
C LYS A 234 -11.36 11.09 4.91
N ILE A 235 -11.29 9.76 5.00
CA ILE A 235 -10.93 8.89 3.86
C ILE A 235 -11.94 9.03 2.73
N ILE A 236 -13.24 8.95 3.05
CA ILE A 236 -14.34 9.11 2.08
C ILE A 236 -14.28 10.50 1.44
N ALA A 237 -14.09 11.56 2.24
CA ALA A 237 -14.01 12.92 1.74
C ALA A 237 -12.79 13.13 0.82
N LEU A 238 -11.63 12.55 1.15
CA LEU A 238 -10.45 12.59 0.29
C LEU A 238 -10.72 11.89 -1.05
N PHE A 239 -11.29 10.68 -1.00
CA PHE A 239 -11.69 9.94 -2.19
C PHE A 239 -12.63 10.76 -3.07
N GLN A 240 -13.75 11.25 -2.52
CA GLN A 240 -14.74 12.05 -3.27
C GLN A 240 -14.11 13.31 -3.88
N LYS A 241 -13.25 14.01 -3.12
CA LYS A 241 -12.53 15.18 -3.62
C LYS A 241 -11.63 14.83 -4.81
N ARG A 242 -10.90 13.72 -4.75
CA ARG A 242 -10.03 13.26 -5.85
C ARG A 242 -10.85 12.90 -7.08
N ILE A 243 -11.92 12.13 -6.92
CA ILE A 243 -12.80 11.74 -8.02
C ILE A 243 -13.45 12.97 -8.67
N LYS A 244 -13.96 13.91 -7.89
CA LYS A 244 -14.51 15.18 -8.41
C LYS A 244 -13.49 15.98 -9.23
N ASN A 245 -12.26 16.09 -8.73
CA ASN A 245 -11.19 16.77 -9.46
C ASN A 245 -10.77 16.03 -10.73
N MET A 246 -10.79 14.70 -10.70
CA MET A 246 -10.54 13.86 -11.88
C MET A 246 -11.63 14.09 -12.93
N ILE A 247 -12.91 14.00 -12.57
CA ILE A 247 -14.04 14.29 -13.48
C ILE A 247 -13.89 15.67 -14.11
N SER A 248 -13.64 16.70 -13.30
CA SER A 248 -13.43 18.07 -13.82
C SER A 248 -12.25 18.18 -14.79
N THR A 249 -11.18 17.40 -14.56
CA THR A 249 -10.03 17.33 -15.48
C THR A 249 -10.41 16.65 -16.80
N LEU A 250 -11.22 15.59 -16.75
CA LEU A 250 -11.71 14.88 -17.93
C LEU A 250 -12.68 15.73 -18.75
N GLU A 251 -13.61 16.44 -18.10
CA GLU A 251 -14.53 17.39 -18.77
C GLU A 251 -13.76 18.53 -19.45
N LYS A 252 -12.70 19.03 -18.82
CA LYS A 252 -11.81 20.03 -19.44
C LYS A 252 -11.05 19.46 -20.64
N LEU A 253 -10.61 18.20 -20.57
CA LEU A 253 -10.00 17.51 -21.72
C LEU A 253 -11.01 17.42 -22.86
N ASP A 254 -12.24 16.98 -22.59
CA ASP A 254 -13.31 16.88 -23.57
C ASP A 254 -13.58 18.23 -24.27
N PHE A 255 -13.73 19.30 -23.49
CA PHE A 255 -13.90 20.66 -24.02
C PHE A 255 -12.76 21.06 -24.99
N ASN A 256 -11.51 20.75 -24.64
CA ASN A 256 -10.36 21.05 -25.49
C ASN A 256 -10.36 20.22 -26.79
N LEU A 257 -10.75 18.94 -26.71
CA LEU A 257 -10.85 18.07 -27.89
C LEU A 257 -11.96 18.55 -28.84
N ASN A 258 -13.10 18.98 -28.30
CA ASN A 258 -14.19 19.57 -29.07
C ASN A 258 -13.74 20.84 -29.81
N ALA A 259 -12.97 21.72 -29.14
CA ALA A 259 -12.42 22.92 -29.77
C ALA A 259 -11.47 22.58 -30.94
N ILE A 260 -10.71 21.48 -30.84
CA ILE A 260 -9.85 21.00 -31.94
C ILE A 260 -10.71 20.49 -33.11
N ILE A 261 -11.78 19.73 -32.85
CA ILE A 261 -12.71 19.23 -33.87
C ILE A 261 -13.40 20.38 -34.60
N ASN A 262 -13.94 21.37 -33.88
CA ASN A 262 -14.62 22.52 -34.49
C ASN A 262 -13.68 23.28 -35.43
N ARG A 263 -12.45 23.53 -34.98
CA ARG A 263 -11.42 24.17 -35.81
C ARG A 263 -11.04 23.33 -37.03
N LEU A 264 -11.03 22.00 -36.92
CA LEU A 264 -10.84 21.12 -38.07
C LEU A 264 -12.03 21.20 -39.03
N ALA A 265 -13.25 21.33 -38.51
CA ALA A 265 -14.46 21.46 -39.32
C ALA A 265 -14.48 22.74 -40.14
N GLU A 266 -14.11 23.86 -39.53
CA GLU A 266 -14.02 25.16 -40.20
C GLU A 266 -12.92 25.22 -41.24
N ARG A 267 -11.72 24.69 -40.93
CA ARG A 267 -10.54 24.85 -41.81
C ARG A 267 -10.37 23.76 -42.86
N TYR A 268 -10.84 22.55 -42.56
CA TYR A 268 -10.61 21.35 -43.37
C TYR A 268 -11.88 20.48 -43.41
N PRO A 269 -12.95 20.95 -44.08
CA PRO A 269 -14.22 20.22 -44.16
C PRO A 269 -14.01 18.80 -44.70
N ASP A 270 -13.16 18.64 -45.71
CA ASP A 270 -12.89 17.38 -46.43
C ASP A 270 -11.89 16.43 -45.75
N ASN A 271 -11.49 16.69 -44.49
CA ASN A 271 -10.59 15.80 -43.73
C ASN A 271 -11.32 15.12 -42.55
N PRO A 272 -12.14 14.09 -42.82
CA PRO A 272 -12.92 13.41 -41.78
C PRO A 272 -12.04 12.52 -40.89
N GLU A 273 -10.91 12.00 -41.37
CA GLU A 273 -10.09 11.01 -40.64
C GLU A 273 -9.64 11.53 -39.27
N LYS A 274 -9.10 12.76 -39.22
CA LYS A 274 -8.63 13.35 -37.96
C LYS A 274 -9.77 13.65 -36.99
N LYS A 275 -10.91 14.10 -37.50
CA LYS A 275 -12.11 14.34 -36.69
C LYS A 275 -12.61 13.03 -36.10
N ALA A 276 -12.62 11.95 -36.88
CA ALA A 276 -13.05 10.63 -36.43
C ALA A 276 -12.19 10.11 -35.28
N ILE A 277 -10.86 10.26 -35.35
CA ILE A 277 -9.95 9.83 -34.27
C ILE A 277 -10.19 10.64 -32.98
N ILE A 278 -10.30 11.96 -33.09
CA ILE A 278 -10.54 12.79 -31.89
C ILE A 278 -11.95 12.51 -31.33
N GLY A 279 -12.95 12.30 -32.20
CA GLY A 279 -14.31 11.93 -31.81
C GLY A 279 -14.36 10.57 -31.11
N LYS A 280 -13.57 9.58 -31.54
CA LYS A 280 -13.38 8.30 -30.86
C LYS A 280 -12.87 8.51 -29.43
N ILE A 281 -11.86 9.36 -29.23
CA ILE A 281 -11.35 9.69 -27.88
C ILE A 281 -12.46 10.32 -27.02
N GLN A 282 -13.21 11.29 -27.56
CA GLN A 282 -14.29 11.95 -26.81
C GLN A 282 -15.39 10.96 -26.41
N TYR A 283 -15.78 10.06 -27.31
CA TYR A 283 -16.76 9.03 -27.03
C TYR A 283 -16.31 8.14 -25.85
N GLU A 284 -15.09 7.60 -25.91
CA GLU A 284 -14.54 6.79 -24.82
C GLU A 284 -14.38 7.58 -23.51
N LEU A 285 -14.05 8.87 -23.61
CA LEU A 285 -13.92 9.77 -22.47
C LEU A 285 -15.27 10.00 -21.78
N HIS A 286 -16.36 10.19 -22.53
CA HIS A 286 -17.71 10.28 -21.97
C HIS A 286 -18.12 8.98 -21.28
N LEU A 287 -17.86 7.83 -21.90
CA LEU A 287 -18.11 6.53 -21.27
C LEU A 287 -17.33 6.36 -19.96
N ALA A 288 -16.06 6.79 -19.92
CA ALA A 288 -15.25 6.76 -18.72
C ALA A 288 -15.81 7.69 -17.64
N ILE A 289 -16.17 8.93 -17.97
CA ILE A 289 -16.74 9.90 -17.03
C ILE A 289 -18.01 9.36 -16.36
N GLU A 290 -18.93 8.78 -17.13
CA GLU A 290 -20.18 8.24 -16.60
C GLU A 290 -19.94 7.03 -15.68
N LYS A 291 -19.00 6.14 -16.03
CA LYS A 291 -18.59 5.03 -15.14
C LYS A 291 -18.00 5.53 -13.83
N ILE A 292 -17.11 6.53 -13.89
CA ILE A 292 -16.47 7.13 -12.70
C ILE A 292 -17.52 7.79 -11.80
N LYS A 293 -18.47 8.54 -12.36
CA LYS A 293 -19.58 9.16 -11.60
C LYS A 293 -20.38 8.12 -10.83
N LYS A 294 -20.74 7.00 -11.46
CA LYS A 294 -21.47 5.90 -10.82
C LYS A 294 -20.71 5.30 -9.64
N GLY A 295 -19.38 5.23 -9.69
CA GLY A 295 -18.55 4.80 -8.57
C GLY A 295 -18.64 5.73 -7.35
N MET A 296 -18.84 7.02 -7.58
CA MET A 296 -18.93 8.05 -6.54
C MET A 296 -20.27 8.02 -5.78
N GLU A 297 -21.34 7.50 -6.38
CA GLU A 297 -22.70 7.48 -5.82
C GLU A 297 -22.95 6.35 -4.80
N LYS A 298 -21.99 5.43 -4.62
CA LYS A 298 -22.12 4.33 -3.67
C LYS A 298 -22.14 4.84 -2.22
N ASP A 299 -22.97 4.22 -1.38
CA ASP A 299 -22.96 4.45 0.06
C ASP A 299 -21.84 3.63 0.72
N TYR A 300 -20.93 4.34 1.38
CA TYR A 300 -19.75 3.79 2.05
C TYR A 300 -19.88 3.78 3.57
N THR A 301 -21.00 4.24 4.12
CA THR A 301 -21.11 4.60 5.55
C THR A 301 -21.09 3.40 6.48
N VAL A 302 -21.42 2.21 5.99
CA VAL A 302 -21.58 0.97 6.77
C VAL A 302 -20.36 0.02 6.73
N LEU A 303 -19.33 0.37 5.97
CA LEU A 303 -18.18 -0.53 5.76
C LEU A 303 -17.16 -0.46 6.90
N SER A 304 -16.55 -1.61 7.21
CA SER A 304 -15.36 -1.66 8.07
C SER A 304 -14.19 -0.91 7.41
N TYR A 305 -13.20 -0.50 8.20
CA TYR A 305 -12.03 0.22 7.66
C TYR A 305 -11.33 -0.55 6.52
N ASP A 306 -11.05 -1.84 6.70
CA ASP A 306 -10.32 -2.62 5.70
C ASP A 306 -11.13 -2.75 4.41
N THR A 307 -12.42 -3.08 4.52
CA THR A 307 -13.32 -3.20 3.38
C THR A 307 -13.47 -1.87 2.65
N LEU A 308 -13.64 -0.77 3.40
CA LEU A 308 -13.76 0.57 2.86
C LEU A 308 -12.50 0.97 2.10
N ARG A 309 -11.34 0.93 2.75
CA ARG A 309 -10.07 1.33 2.16
C ARG A 309 -9.78 0.55 0.89
N SER A 310 -9.88 -0.78 0.93
CA SER A 310 -9.66 -1.62 -0.26
C SER A 310 -10.63 -1.28 -1.39
N SER A 311 -11.93 -1.13 -1.09
CA SER A 311 -12.92 -0.80 -2.12
C SER A 311 -12.64 0.55 -2.78
N LEU A 312 -12.27 1.58 -2.01
CA LEU A 312 -11.97 2.91 -2.54
C LEU A 312 -10.67 2.94 -3.35
N GLU A 313 -9.63 2.21 -2.91
CA GLU A 313 -8.37 2.07 -3.64
C GLU A 313 -8.57 1.33 -4.97
N ASP A 314 -9.39 0.28 -4.99
CA ASP A 314 -9.72 -0.48 -6.20
C ASP A 314 -10.50 0.38 -7.20
N ILE A 315 -11.47 1.16 -6.73
CA ILE A 315 -12.20 2.13 -7.58
C ILE A 315 -11.22 3.16 -8.17
N CYS A 316 -10.36 3.77 -7.34
CA CYS A 316 -9.37 4.73 -7.84
C CYS A 316 -8.44 4.11 -8.89
N LYS A 317 -8.05 2.84 -8.71
CA LYS A 317 -7.22 2.11 -9.66
C LYS A 317 -7.97 1.82 -10.96
N GLU A 318 -9.23 1.42 -10.89
CA GLU A 318 -10.10 1.20 -12.04
C GLU A 318 -10.34 2.51 -12.82
N ASP A 319 -10.64 3.60 -12.13
CA ASP A 319 -10.87 4.92 -12.73
C ASP A 319 -9.64 5.42 -13.49
N LEU A 320 -8.44 5.26 -12.90
CA LEU A 320 -7.17 5.56 -13.57
C LEU A 320 -6.95 4.69 -14.81
N CYS A 321 -7.41 3.43 -14.79
CA CYS A 321 -7.35 2.54 -15.95
C CYS A 321 -8.32 2.99 -17.05
N LEU A 322 -9.57 3.31 -16.70
CA LEU A 322 -10.59 3.82 -17.62
C LEU A 322 -10.12 5.08 -18.33
N PHE A 323 -9.54 6.04 -17.59
CA PHE A 323 -8.96 7.23 -18.19
C PHE A 323 -7.85 6.90 -19.20
N ARG A 324 -6.90 6.04 -18.82
CA ARG A 324 -5.78 5.66 -19.70
C ARG A 324 -6.25 4.96 -20.97
N GLN A 325 -7.29 4.13 -20.87
CA GLN A 325 -7.91 3.46 -22.01
C GLN A 325 -8.61 4.47 -22.91
N ALA A 326 -9.39 5.40 -22.34
CA ALA A 326 -10.14 6.39 -23.09
C ALA A 326 -9.26 7.33 -23.94
N VAL A 327 -8.08 7.68 -23.43
CA VAL A 327 -7.13 8.55 -24.16
C VAL A 327 -6.06 7.79 -24.93
N HIS A 328 -6.19 6.45 -25.01
CA HIS A 328 -5.22 5.64 -25.73
C HIS A 328 -5.29 5.90 -27.24
N LEU A 329 -4.13 6.17 -27.81
CA LEU A 329 -3.95 6.28 -29.26
C LEU A 329 -2.96 5.21 -29.71
N ASP A 330 -3.41 4.33 -30.59
CA ASP A 330 -2.55 3.35 -31.22
C ASP A 330 -1.60 4.01 -32.26
N ALA A 331 -0.73 3.20 -32.87
CA ALA A 331 0.25 3.71 -33.84
C ALA A 331 -0.42 4.25 -35.11
N ALA A 332 -1.54 3.67 -35.55
CA ALA A 332 -2.25 4.08 -36.76
C ALA A 332 -2.99 5.41 -36.52
N ASP A 333 -3.68 5.55 -35.39
CA ASP A 333 -4.36 6.78 -34.98
C ASP A 333 -3.33 7.94 -34.88
N LYS A 334 -2.17 7.69 -34.27
CA LYS A 334 -1.07 8.67 -34.21
C LYS A 334 -0.56 9.06 -35.59
N ALA A 335 -0.39 8.10 -36.50
CA ALA A 335 0.08 8.36 -37.86
C ALA A 335 -0.91 9.25 -38.63
N ILE A 336 -2.21 8.98 -38.52
CA ILE A 336 -3.26 9.79 -39.16
C ILE A 336 -3.28 11.22 -38.59
N LEU A 337 -3.20 11.39 -37.27
CA LEU A 337 -3.12 12.73 -36.66
C LEU A 337 -1.88 13.51 -37.15
N ALA A 338 -0.77 12.80 -37.39
CA ALA A 338 0.50 13.34 -37.86
C ALA A 338 0.55 13.66 -39.37
N LYS A 339 -0.42 13.21 -40.19
CA LYS A 339 -0.51 13.58 -41.62
C LYS A 339 -0.68 15.10 -41.77
N TYR A 340 -0.04 15.73 -42.74
CA TYR A 340 -0.29 17.15 -43.04
C TYR A 340 -1.44 17.27 -44.03
N TYR A 341 -2.18 18.39 -44.00
CA TYR A 341 -3.31 18.56 -44.92
C TYR A 341 -2.86 18.70 -46.38
N ASN A 342 -1.90 19.58 -46.63
CA ASN A 342 -1.26 19.73 -47.95
C ASN A 342 0.21 19.31 -47.82
N GLU A 343 0.52 18.08 -48.24
CA GLU A 343 1.87 17.51 -48.13
C GLU A 343 2.89 18.24 -49.01
N GLU A 344 2.44 18.83 -50.11
CA GLU A 344 3.31 19.47 -51.11
C GLU A 344 3.62 20.93 -50.81
N SER A 345 2.86 21.56 -49.91
CA SER A 345 3.08 22.97 -49.56
C SER A 345 4.48 23.20 -48.98
N TYR A 346 5.09 24.34 -49.33
CA TYR A 346 6.40 24.76 -48.79
C TYR A 346 6.41 24.79 -47.25
N ILE A 347 5.29 25.21 -46.64
CA ILE A 347 5.14 25.25 -45.18
C ILE A 347 5.23 23.84 -44.59
N THR A 348 4.52 22.86 -45.17
CA THR A 348 4.61 21.46 -44.71
C THR A 348 6.02 20.90 -44.87
N LYS A 349 6.68 21.15 -46.01
CA LYS A 349 8.06 20.70 -46.25
C LYS A 349 9.02 21.27 -45.19
N ALA A 350 8.88 22.55 -44.84
CA ALA A 350 9.64 23.17 -43.77
C ALA A 350 9.33 22.55 -42.38
N LEU A 351 8.05 22.35 -42.04
CA LEU A 351 7.67 21.73 -40.75
C LEU A 351 8.20 20.29 -40.62
N ARG A 352 8.15 19.50 -41.70
CA ARG A 352 8.75 18.16 -41.75
C ARG A 352 10.26 18.20 -41.55
N PHE A 353 10.95 19.13 -42.21
CA PHE A 353 12.40 19.33 -42.05
C PHE A 353 12.78 19.56 -40.58
N PHE A 354 12.01 20.37 -39.85
CA PHE A 354 12.23 20.62 -38.42
C PHE A 354 11.57 19.58 -37.48
N LYS A 355 10.97 18.51 -38.02
CA LYS A 355 10.25 17.47 -37.25
C LYS A 355 9.11 18.03 -36.38
N ILE A 356 8.48 19.13 -36.80
CA ILE A 356 7.39 19.79 -36.06
C ILE A 356 6.05 19.20 -36.50
N LEU A 357 5.42 18.36 -35.69
CA LEU A 357 4.12 17.77 -36.01
C LEU A 357 3.02 18.80 -36.36
N PRO A 358 2.00 18.42 -37.16
CA PRO A 358 0.86 19.28 -37.45
C PRO A 358 0.20 19.81 -36.17
N LYS A 359 -0.35 21.02 -36.22
CA LYS A 359 -0.98 21.68 -35.06
C LYS A 359 -2.01 20.78 -34.38
N THR A 360 -2.85 20.07 -35.14
CA THR A 360 -3.84 19.13 -34.58
C THR A 360 -3.20 18.04 -33.72
N ALA A 361 -2.13 17.39 -34.19
CA ALA A 361 -1.44 16.35 -33.44
C ALA A 361 -0.80 16.91 -32.16
N ARG A 362 -0.15 18.08 -32.27
CA ARG A 362 0.48 18.76 -31.13
C ARG A 362 -0.54 19.18 -30.07
N ASP A 363 -1.63 19.83 -30.49
CA ASP A 363 -2.68 20.28 -29.58
C ASP A 363 -3.36 19.08 -28.89
N THR A 364 -3.68 18.02 -29.63
CA THR A 364 -4.27 16.79 -29.07
C THR A 364 -3.36 16.15 -28.03
N ALA A 365 -2.08 15.94 -28.39
CA ALA A 365 -1.09 15.37 -27.48
C ALA A 365 -0.86 16.27 -26.25
N HIS A 366 -0.83 17.59 -26.44
CA HIS A 366 -0.69 18.55 -25.35
C HIS A 366 -1.87 18.49 -24.37
N SER A 367 -3.10 18.46 -24.88
CA SER A 367 -4.31 18.34 -24.04
C SER A 367 -4.32 17.03 -23.25
N ILE A 368 -4.02 15.88 -23.88
CA ILE A 368 -3.93 14.58 -23.22
C ILE A 368 -2.83 14.57 -22.14
N ASN A 369 -1.63 15.06 -22.47
CA ASN A 369 -0.51 15.11 -21.53
C ASN A 369 -0.81 16.04 -20.34
N THR A 370 -1.49 17.16 -20.58
CA THR A 370 -1.90 18.09 -19.53
C THR A 370 -2.90 17.43 -18.57
N ALA A 371 -3.89 16.70 -19.10
CA ALA A 371 -4.83 15.93 -18.29
C ALA A 371 -4.13 14.84 -17.47
N HIS A 372 -3.20 14.10 -18.08
CA HIS A 372 -2.37 13.11 -17.38
C HIS A 372 -1.61 13.72 -16.20
N GLN A 373 -0.92 14.85 -16.41
CA GLN A 373 -0.16 15.52 -15.35
C GLN A 373 -1.07 16.02 -14.21
N GLN A 374 -2.24 16.55 -14.55
CA GLN A 374 -3.22 17.00 -13.57
C GLN A 374 -3.77 15.83 -12.74
N ILE A 375 -4.13 14.72 -13.38
CA ILE A 375 -4.59 13.51 -12.69
C ILE A 375 -3.49 12.94 -11.80
N GLU A 376 -2.25 12.82 -12.28
CA GLU A 376 -1.13 12.40 -11.43
C GLU A 376 -0.97 13.31 -10.20
N LYS A 377 -1.12 14.63 -10.36
CA LYS A 377 -1.04 15.58 -9.25
C LYS A 377 -2.18 15.41 -8.24
N ILE A 378 -3.40 15.14 -8.71
CA ILE A 378 -4.57 14.87 -7.86
C ILE A 378 -4.31 13.68 -6.92
N PHE A 379 -3.67 12.63 -7.44
CA PHE A 379 -3.41 11.41 -6.70
C PHE A 379 -2.11 11.42 -5.89
N LYS A 380 -1.12 12.25 -6.26
CA LYS A 380 0.13 12.45 -5.49
C LYS A 380 -0.06 13.34 -4.25
N ASN A 381 -1.00 14.28 -4.29
CA ASN A 381 -1.27 15.16 -3.15
C ASN A 381 -2.04 14.40 -2.07
N LYS A 382 -1.40 14.20 -0.91
CA LYS A 382 -2.04 13.70 0.32
C LYS A 382 -2.74 14.83 1.05
#